data_AF-A0A101I7L7-F1
#
_entry.id   AF-A0A101I7L7-F1
#
_cell.length_a   1.000
_cell.length_b   1.000
_cell.length_c   1.000
_cell.angle_alpha   90.00
_cell.angle_beta   90.00
_cell.angle_gamma   90.00
#
_symmetry.space_group_name_H-M   'P 1'
#
loop_
_entity.id
_entity.type
_entity.pdbx_description
1 polymer ?
#
loop_
_entity_poly.entity_id
_entity_poly.type
_entity_poly.pdbx_seq_one_letter_code
_entity_poly.pdbx_strand_id
1 'polypeptide(L)'
;LSSCIFLLPKDLQRAINIVKDEVLENEVPQGSDYLCYWYSEVLEPGTRVDLENPRDIIDFADYVPGGVVIEDKTFLFVLDLDPGAYFAHPLKAILVRENGQFEILSGEWLPRINGVVPEELKELITPNRRIVDKNITLKLPKGEVKAVELLPITPIWQWGEAFIVVQGLMPTEDLFQDAQNTYLQFLNFALAYKAAMPEGRVEVQGLVQSDAGKVLSSINAYASTRKVVTVFIIAHGNVDAVKLGGVWHSASDFSTVMSDNPNTYFNFLLGSCKGGSFINDLNTLLNVRTVLTACKGTESAYPDWDVYGSTNDHNPEDTGSEWTSSIVARAVGILNNASQFGTVQTEAYNFEVPTISVLLQKAHLAALGTWGGYTQNLDLTNRVNKATPQKYCSWE
;
A
#
# COMPACT_ATOMS: atom_id res chain seq x y z
N LEU A 1 18.85 33.47 -20.86
CA LEU A 1 17.38 33.63 -20.93
C LEU A 1 16.90 33.95 -19.52
N SER A 2 16.31 35.12 -19.33
CA SER A 2 15.99 35.71 -18.02
C SER A 2 15.17 34.80 -17.12
N SER A 3 15.65 34.62 -15.88
CA SER A 3 14.85 34.11 -14.77
C SER A 3 13.77 35.15 -14.44
N CYS A 4 12.55 34.94 -14.93
CA CYS A 4 11.39 35.64 -14.36
C CYS A 4 11.24 35.16 -12.92
N ILE A 5 11.50 36.05 -11.97
CA ILE A 5 11.15 35.86 -10.57
C ILE A 5 9.61 35.85 -10.54
N PHE A 6 9.02 34.67 -10.37
CA PHE A 6 7.59 34.54 -10.09
C PHE A 6 7.33 35.18 -8.73
N LEU A 7 6.80 36.40 -8.72
CA LEU A 7 6.28 37.04 -7.52
C LEU A 7 4.90 36.45 -7.21
N LEU A 8 4.75 35.82 -6.05
CA LEU A 8 3.47 35.31 -5.58
C LEU A 8 2.51 36.49 -5.31
N PRO A 9 1.19 36.31 -5.53
CA PRO A 9 0.20 37.28 -5.08
C PRO A 9 0.37 37.59 -3.58
N LYS A 10 0.20 38.87 -3.20
CA LYS A 10 0.40 39.31 -1.81
C LYS A 10 -0.46 38.54 -0.81
N ASP A 11 -1.71 38.25 -1.19
CA ASP A 11 -2.66 37.56 -0.33
C ASP A 11 -2.25 36.08 -0.12
N LEU A 12 -1.77 35.42 -1.18
CA LEU A 12 -1.19 34.08 -1.07
C LEU A 12 0.07 34.08 -0.21
N GLN A 13 0.95 35.08 -0.36
CA GLN A 13 2.14 35.18 0.48
C GLN A 13 1.79 35.38 1.96
N ARG A 14 0.74 36.16 2.26
CA ARG A 14 0.22 36.31 3.62
C ARG A 14 -0.33 34.99 4.15
N ALA A 15 -1.10 34.26 3.35
CA ALA A 15 -1.62 32.95 3.72
C ALA A 15 -0.51 31.92 3.99
N ILE A 16 0.53 31.89 3.15
CA ILE A 16 1.72 31.07 3.36
C ILE A 16 2.37 31.37 4.70
N ASN A 17 2.53 32.65 5.06
CA ASN A 17 3.13 33.02 6.35
C ASN A 17 2.27 32.55 7.53
N ILE A 18 0.94 32.70 7.46
CA ILE A 18 0.03 32.16 8.49
C ILE A 18 0.21 30.66 8.66
N VAL A 19 0.27 29.91 7.55
CA VAL A 19 0.47 28.46 7.62
C VAL A 19 1.80 28.13 8.28
N LYS A 20 2.90 28.78 7.88
CA LYS A 20 4.23 28.52 8.43
C LYS A 20 4.36 28.87 9.90
N ASP A 21 3.91 30.07 10.26
CA ASP A 21 4.21 30.68 11.55
C ASP A 21 3.17 30.32 12.62
N GLU A 22 1.92 30.01 12.24
CA GLU A 22 0.82 29.74 13.17
C GLU A 22 0.31 28.30 13.12
N VAL A 23 0.28 27.67 11.93
CA VAL A 23 -0.31 26.34 11.76
C VAL A 23 0.72 25.23 11.96
N LEU A 24 1.84 25.27 11.23
CA LEU A 24 2.81 24.17 11.25
C LEU A 24 3.41 23.92 12.63
N GLU A 25 3.66 24.97 13.42
CA GLU A 25 4.21 24.83 14.78
C GLU A 25 3.29 24.02 15.72
N ASN A 26 1.97 24.07 15.50
CA ASN A 26 0.98 23.41 16.34
C ASN A 26 0.54 22.05 15.79
N GLU A 27 0.55 21.89 14.47
CA GLU A 27 -0.07 20.76 13.79
C GLU A 27 0.91 19.64 13.40
N VAL A 28 2.22 19.92 13.38
CA VAL A 28 3.28 18.96 13.10
C VAL A 28 3.83 18.38 14.41
N PRO A 29 3.59 17.09 14.70
CA PRO A 29 4.15 16.45 15.89
C PRO A 29 5.69 16.52 15.92
N GLN A 30 6.26 16.70 17.11
CA GLN A 30 7.71 16.79 17.26
C GLN A 30 8.41 15.54 16.69
N GLY A 31 9.37 15.76 15.78
CA GLY A 31 10.15 14.68 15.15
C GLY A 31 9.39 13.88 14.09
N SER A 32 8.16 14.28 13.73
CA SER A 32 7.45 13.69 12.59
C SER A 32 7.97 14.27 11.28
N ASP A 33 7.87 13.46 10.23
CA ASP A 33 8.12 13.92 8.87
C ASP A 33 6.87 14.55 8.29
N TYR A 34 7.03 15.60 7.49
CA TYR A 34 5.90 16.28 6.89
C TYR A 34 6.25 16.95 5.57
N LEU A 35 5.21 17.16 4.77
CA LEU A 35 5.23 17.97 3.55
C LEU A 35 4.01 18.88 3.56
N CYS A 36 4.25 20.20 3.58
CA CYS A 36 3.19 21.19 3.44
C CYS A 36 3.27 21.87 2.08
N TYR A 37 2.15 21.94 1.37
CA TYR A 37 2.06 22.53 0.04
C TYR A 37 0.69 23.17 -0.22
N TRP A 38 0.60 24.02 -1.24
CA TRP A 38 -0.63 24.73 -1.56
C TRP A 38 -1.27 24.26 -2.88
N TYR A 39 -2.61 24.29 -2.92
CA TYR A 39 -3.44 24.12 -4.11
C TYR A 39 -3.41 25.40 -4.94
N SER A 40 -3.19 25.30 -6.25
CA SER A 40 -2.78 26.44 -7.07
C SER A 40 -3.89 27.46 -7.33
N GLU A 41 -5.15 27.08 -7.18
CA GLU A 41 -6.30 27.95 -7.41
C GLU A 41 -6.85 28.49 -6.09
N VAL A 42 -7.42 29.70 -6.14
CA VAL A 42 -8.18 30.28 -5.04
C VAL A 42 -9.58 29.68 -5.05
N LEU A 43 -10.06 29.24 -3.89
CA LEU A 43 -11.42 28.76 -3.71
C LEU A 43 -12.35 29.96 -3.60
N GLU A 44 -13.31 30.03 -4.53
CA GLU A 44 -14.33 31.07 -4.55
C GLU A 44 -15.51 30.71 -3.63
N PRO A 45 -16.27 31.70 -3.12
CA PRO A 45 -17.47 31.47 -2.35
C PRO A 45 -18.44 30.48 -3.02
N GLY A 46 -19.02 29.59 -2.23
CA GLY A 46 -19.88 28.49 -2.68
C GLY A 46 -19.14 27.20 -3.06
N THR A 47 -17.80 27.24 -3.15
CA THR A 47 -16.98 26.02 -3.32
C THR A 47 -17.15 25.11 -2.11
N ARG A 48 -17.30 23.80 -2.34
CA ARG A 48 -17.32 22.81 -1.26
C ARG A 48 -15.95 22.15 -1.13
N VAL A 49 -15.42 22.08 0.09
CA VAL A 49 -14.23 21.31 0.41
C VAL A 49 -14.57 20.25 1.44
N ASP A 50 -14.18 19.01 1.17
CA ASP A 50 -14.20 17.94 2.16
C ASP A 50 -12.97 17.04 2.00
N LEU A 51 -12.81 16.08 2.91
CA LEU A 51 -11.80 15.03 2.81
C LEU A 51 -12.52 13.74 2.45
N GLU A 52 -11.94 12.93 1.55
CA GLU A 52 -12.48 11.59 1.30
C GLU A 52 -12.46 10.78 2.61
N ASN A 53 -13.59 10.15 2.95
CA ASN A 53 -13.69 9.28 4.11
C ASN A 53 -14.23 7.91 3.66
N PRO A 54 -13.40 6.85 3.69
CA PRO A 54 -13.78 5.49 3.35
C PRO A 54 -14.95 4.94 4.15
N ARG A 55 -15.06 5.31 5.43
CA ARG A 55 -16.07 4.74 6.34
C ARG A 55 -17.48 5.15 5.95
N ASP A 56 -17.62 6.30 5.30
CA ASP A 56 -18.89 6.78 4.77
C ASP A 56 -19.36 6.00 3.52
N ILE A 57 -18.55 5.04 3.05
CA ILE A 57 -18.84 4.17 1.90
C ILE A 57 -19.13 2.72 2.35
N ILE A 58 -18.75 2.33 3.58
CA ILE A 58 -18.93 0.96 4.10
C ILE A 58 -20.32 0.79 4.74
N ASP A 59 -20.92 1.86 5.28
CA ASP A 59 -22.33 1.87 5.66
C ASP A 59 -23.18 2.34 4.46
N PHE A 60 -24.02 1.45 3.92
CA PHE A 60 -25.02 1.75 2.88
C PHE A 60 -26.14 2.72 3.34
N ALA A 61 -25.86 3.63 4.28
CA ALA A 61 -26.80 4.60 4.81
C ALA A 61 -26.35 6.01 4.42
N ASP A 62 -27.13 6.66 3.56
CA ASP A 62 -27.21 8.11 3.34
C ASP A 62 -25.93 8.89 3.65
N TYR A 63 -25.04 9.00 2.66
CA TYR A 63 -23.94 9.96 2.65
C TYR A 63 -24.47 11.36 2.99
N VAL A 64 -24.32 11.77 4.25
CA VAL A 64 -24.45 13.16 4.67
C VAL A 64 -23.06 13.74 4.45
N PRO A 65 -22.87 14.58 3.43
CA PRO A 65 -21.53 14.96 3.07
C PRO A 65 -21.00 15.86 4.19
N GLY A 66 -20.02 15.37 4.96
CA GLY A 66 -19.14 16.21 5.78
C GLY A 66 -18.37 17.15 4.85
N GLY A 67 -18.07 18.37 5.30
CA GLY A 67 -17.37 19.35 4.48
C GLY A 67 -17.71 20.80 4.82
N VAL A 68 -16.85 21.71 4.38
CA VAL A 68 -16.99 23.15 4.55
C VAL A 68 -17.42 23.75 3.21
N VAL A 69 -18.45 24.60 3.25
CA VAL A 69 -18.78 25.47 2.13
C VAL A 69 -18.04 26.78 2.33
N ILE A 70 -17.24 27.16 1.34
CA ILE A 70 -16.43 28.37 1.38
C ILE A 70 -17.33 29.61 1.31
N GLU A 71 -17.19 30.51 2.29
CA GLU A 71 -17.97 31.75 2.38
C GLU A 71 -17.24 32.95 1.75
N ASP A 72 -15.92 32.99 1.92
CA ASP A 72 -15.02 34.04 1.46
C ASP A 72 -13.90 33.42 0.62
N LYS A 73 -13.25 34.21 -0.24
CA LYS A 73 -12.08 33.74 -0.99
C LYS A 73 -11.06 33.08 -0.07
N THR A 74 -10.68 31.84 -0.40
CA THR A 74 -9.90 30.98 0.48
C THR A 74 -8.77 30.29 -0.27
N PHE A 75 -7.60 30.23 0.34
CA PHE A 75 -6.45 29.46 -0.13
C PHE A 75 -6.46 28.09 0.57
N LEU A 76 -6.28 27.02 -0.20
CA LEU A 76 -6.18 25.66 0.33
C LEU A 76 -4.71 25.23 0.40
N PHE A 77 -4.33 24.70 1.56
CA PHE A 77 -3.06 24.03 1.77
C PHE A 77 -3.30 22.60 2.24
N VAL A 78 -2.35 21.73 1.93
CA VAL A 78 -2.31 20.35 2.37
C VAL A 78 -1.10 20.18 3.26
N LEU A 79 -1.32 19.65 4.45
CA LEU A 79 -0.27 19.17 5.35
C LEU A 79 -0.37 17.64 5.38
N ASP A 80 0.59 17.00 4.72
CA ASP A 80 0.79 15.57 4.73
C ASP A 80 1.77 15.21 5.86
N LEU A 81 1.32 14.40 6.83
CA LEU A 81 2.12 13.96 7.97
C LEU A 81 2.73 12.58 7.76
N ASP A 82 2.51 11.97 6.59
CA ASP A 82 3.17 10.74 6.19
C ASP A 82 3.52 10.72 4.70
N PRO A 83 4.37 11.67 4.26
CA PRO A 83 4.53 12.00 2.86
C PRO A 83 5.01 10.81 2.02
N GLY A 84 4.27 10.58 0.93
CA GLY A 84 4.54 9.51 -0.03
C GLY A 84 3.97 8.15 0.35
N ALA A 85 3.23 8.01 1.46
CA ALA A 85 2.52 6.79 1.80
C ALA A 85 1.30 6.54 0.89
N TYR A 86 0.86 5.27 0.81
CA TYR A 86 -0.47 4.93 0.31
C TYR A 86 -1.56 5.59 1.17
N PHE A 87 -2.75 5.88 0.62
CA PHE A 87 -3.81 6.56 1.38
C PHE A 87 -4.40 5.76 2.55
N ALA A 88 -5.12 6.51 3.41
CA ALA A 88 -5.40 6.29 4.82
C ALA A 88 -4.21 6.58 5.75
N HIS A 89 -3.54 7.71 5.52
CA HIS A 89 -2.50 8.23 6.42
C HIS A 89 -2.86 9.65 6.87
N PRO A 90 -2.39 10.12 8.04
CA PRO A 90 -2.83 11.40 8.60
C PRO A 90 -2.53 12.58 7.67
N LEU A 91 -3.58 13.32 7.31
CA LEU A 91 -3.51 14.48 6.41
C LEU A 91 -4.41 15.60 6.93
N LYS A 92 -4.03 16.85 6.66
CA LYS A 92 -4.86 18.03 6.99
C LYS A 92 -5.05 18.93 5.78
N ALA A 93 -6.29 19.35 5.53
CA ALA A 93 -6.59 20.50 4.69
C ALA A 93 -6.63 21.75 5.55
N ILE A 94 -5.82 22.74 5.22
CA ILE A 94 -5.77 24.04 5.90
C ILE A 94 -6.37 25.07 4.95
N LEU A 95 -7.47 25.67 5.37
CA LEU A 95 -8.24 26.65 4.62
C LEU A 95 -7.94 28.04 5.19
N VAL A 96 -7.25 28.89 4.44
CA VAL A 96 -6.91 30.26 4.88
C VAL A 96 -7.72 31.28 4.08
N ARG A 97 -8.65 31.96 4.74
CA ARG A 97 -9.48 33.01 4.15
C ARG A 97 -8.64 34.26 3.83
N GLU A 98 -9.10 35.08 2.89
CA GLU A 98 -8.42 36.33 2.50
C GLU A 98 -8.19 37.31 3.67
N ASN A 99 -9.06 37.27 4.70
CA ASN A 99 -8.94 38.08 5.89
C ASN A 99 -7.83 37.60 6.85
N GLY A 100 -7.31 36.39 6.65
CA GLY A 100 -6.27 35.73 7.46
C GLY A 100 -6.81 34.74 8.50
N GLN A 101 -8.12 34.58 8.66
CA GLN A 101 -8.68 33.50 9.47
C GLN A 101 -8.46 32.16 8.79
N PHE A 102 -8.23 31.11 9.56
CA PHE A 102 -8.04 29.77 9.02
C PHE A 102 -8.88 28.72 9.75
N GLU A 103 -9.15 27.63 9.03
CA GLU A 103 -9.80 26.42 9.51
C GLU A 103 -8.99 25.20 9.06
N ILE A 104 -9.00 24.14 9.88
CA ILE A 104 -8.24 22.91 9.61
C ILE A 104 -9.20 21.73 9.61
N LEU A 105 -9.25 21.02 8.50
CA LEU A 105 -9.94 19.75 8.37
C LEU A 105 -8.90 18.63 8.50
N SER A 106 -9.08 17.77 9.51
CA SER A 106 -8.21 16.60 9.70
C SER A 106 -8.88 15.35 9.12
N GLY A 107 -8.12 14.53 8.42
CA GLY A 107 -8.58 13.27 7.83
C GLY A 107 -7.42 12.39 7.41
N GLU A 108 -7.70 11.43 6.54
CA GLU A 108 -6.69 10.44 6.11
C GLU A 108 -6.49 10.36 4.59
N TRP A 109 -7.13 11.28 3.86
CA TRP A 109 -7.23 11.28 2.41
C TRP A 109 -7.17 12.69 1.85
N LEU A 110 -6.81 12.80 0.57
CA LEU A 110 -6.69 14.09 -0.10
C LEU A 110 -8.01 14.90 -0.08
N PRO A 111 -7.89 16.23 -0.08
CA PRO A 111 -9.06 17.10 -0.18
C PRO A 111 -9.77 16.94 -1.52
N ARG A 112 -11.10 16.94 -1.46
CA ARG A 112 -11.97 17.04 -2.63
C ARG A 112 -12.53 18.45 -2.71
N ILE A 113 -12.46 19.01 -3.92
CA ILE A 113 -13.03 20.31 -4.27
C ILE A 113 -14.24 20.02 -5.16
N ASN A 114 -15.43 20.42 -4.68
CA ASN A 114 -16.71 20.10 -5.33
C ASN A 114 -16.87 18.59 -5.63
N GLY A 115 -16.41 17.74 -4.71
CA GLY A 115 -16.52 16.28 -4.80
C GLY A 115 -15.43 15.58 -5.60
N VAL A 116 -14.44 16.30 -6.13
CA VAL A 116 -13.34 15.72 -6.94
C VAL A 116 -11.99 16.05 -6.31
N VAL A 117 -11.10 15.07 -6.19
CA VAL A 117 -9.70 15.32 -5.84
C VAL A 117 -8.99 15.98 -7.05
N PRO A 118 -8.48 17.21 -6.95
CA PRO A 118 -7.77 17.85 -8.05
C PRO A 118 -6.49 17.11 -8.45
N GLU A 119 -6.19 17.05 -9.75
CA GLU A 119 -5.02 16.33 -10.28
C GLU A 119 -3.69 16.82 -9.68
N GLU A 120 -3.55 18.12 -9.42
CA GLU A 120 -2.31 18.64 -8.82
C GLU A 120 -2.09 18.19 -7.37
N LEU A 121 -3.11 17.69 -6.67
CA LEU A 121 -2.96 17.13 -5.33
C LEU A 121 -2.55 15.64 -5.38
N LYS A 122 -2.66 14.98 -6.53
CA LYS A 122 -2.28 13.57 -6.75
C LYS A 122 -0.84 13.41 -7.26
N GLU A 123 -0.06 14.50 -7.28
CA GLU A 123 1.30 14.45 -7.78
C GLU A 123 2.22 13.77 -6.75
N LEU A 124 2.77 12.61 -7.10
CA LEU A 124 3.72 11.86 -6.24
C LEU A 124 4.90 12.71 -5.76
N ILE A 125 5.38 13.64 -6.58
CA ILE A 125 6.37 14.63 -6.18
C ILE A 125 5.81 16.03 -6.38
N THR A 126 5.48 16.67 -5.27
CA THR A 126 5.05 18.07 -5.25
C THR A 126 6.15 19.00 -5.82
N PRO A 127 5.85 19.81 -6.84
CA PRO A 127 6.77 20.79 -7.40
C PRO A 127 7.24 21.78 -6.33
N ASN A 128 8.55 22.07 -6.29
CA ASN A 128 9.15 22.98 -5.30
C ASN A 128 8.46 24.34 -5.18
N ARG A 129 7.87 24.87 -6.27
CA ARG A 129 7.13 26.14 -6.27
C ARG A 129 5.85 26.12 -5.42
N ARG A 130 5.30 24.93 -5.15
CA ARG A 130 4.09 24.73 -4.35
C ARG A 130 4.38 24.36 -2.89
N ILE A 131 5.64 24.06 -2.57
CA ILE A 131 6.04 23.65 -1.23
C ILE A 131 6.09 24.90 -0.33
N VAL A 132 5.36 24.84 0.77
CA VAL A 132 5.35 25.85 1.84
C VAL A 132 6.51 25.58 2.80
N ASP A 133 6.58 24.33 3.28
CA ASP A 133 7.68 23.84 4.11
C ASP A 133 7.72 22.30 4.10
N LYS A 134 8.87 21.73 4.44
CA LYS A 134 9.09 20.28 4.57
C LYS A 134 10.36 19.98 5.34
N ASN A 135 10.43 18.81 5.95
CA ASN A 135 11.66 18.27 6.55
C ASN A 135 12.18 16.99 5.87
N ILE A 136 11.50 16.53 4.81
CA ILE A 136 11.89 15.37 4.01
C ILE A 136 12.07 15.71 2.54
N THR A 137 12.69 14.81 1.79
CA THR A 137 12.75 14.87 0.33
C THR A 137 12.59 13.48 -0.24
N LEU A 138 11.51 13.31 -1.00
CA LEU A 138 11.23 12.08 -1.75
C LEU A 138 11.91 12.15 -3.11
N LYS A 139 12.35 10.99 -3.61
CA LYS A 139 12.85 10.82 -4.97
C LYS A 139 12.07 9.69 -5.62
N LEU A 140 11.83 9.82 -6.92
CA LEU A 140 11.23 8.73 -7.67
C LEU A 140 12.19 7.53 -7.66
N PRO A 141 11.65 6.31 -7.48
CA PRO A 141 12.42 5.10 -7.68
C PRO A 141 12.87 4.98 -9.14
N LYS A 142 14.01 4.35 -9.37
CA LYS A 142 14.61 4.21 -10.70
C LYS A 142 14.54 2.82 -11.29
N GLY A 143 14.29 1.79 -10.47
CA GLY A 143 14.31 0.43 -10.96
C GLY A 143 13.12 0.08 -11.84
N GLU A 144 13.19 -1.10 -12.43
CA GLU A 144 12.26 -1.59 -13.43
C GLU A 144 11.71 -2.96 -13.03
N VAL A 145 10.53 -3.30 -13.55
CA VAL A 145 9.92 -4.61 -13.32
C VAL A 145 10.81 -5.68 -13.93
N LYS A 146 11.25 -6.64 -13.12
CA LYS A 146 12.19 -7.68 -13.57
C LYS A 146 11.45 -8.92 -14.04
N ALA A 147 12.00 -9.56 -15.06
CA ALA A 147 11.64 -10.93 -15.38
C ALA A 147 12.13 -11.85 -14.25
N VAL A 148 11.32 -12.84 -13.89
CA VAL A 148 11.65 -13.82 -12.86
C VAL A 148 11.89 -15.17 -13.53
N GLU A 149 13.05 -15.76 -13.27
CA GLU A 149 13.39 -17.12 -13.70
C GLU A 149 13.64 -17.99 -12.47
N LEU A 150 13.04 -19.18 -12.48
CA LEU A 150 13.12 -20.15 -11.39
C LEU A 150 13.58 -21.50 -11.90
N LEU A 151 14.42 -22.16 -11.11
CA LEU A 151 14.75 -23.57 -11.33
C LEU A 151 13.51 -24.46 -11.17
N PRO A 152 13.41 -25.60 -11.89
CA PRO A 152 12.29 -26.53 -11.74
C PRO A 152 12.09 -26.97 -10.28
N ILE A 153 10.84 -26.90 -9.83
CA ILE A 153 10.43 -27.24 -8.47
C ILE A 153 9.83 -28.65 -8.46
N THR A 154 10.34 -29.51 -7.58
CA THR A 154 9.72 -30.80 -7.27
C THR A 154 8.90 -30.65 -5.99
N PRO A 155 7.57 -30.51 -6.05
CA PRO A 155 6.76 -30.29 -4.86
C PRO A 155 6.65 -31.57 -4.02
N ILE A 156 6.68 -31.41 -2.71
CA ILE A 156 6.47 -32.53 -1.77
C ILE A 156 4.99 -32.93 -1.67
N TRP A 157 4.08 -32.00 -1.97
CA TRP A 157 2.64 -32.22 -2.01
C TRP A 157 2.16 -32.29 -3.46
N GLN A 158 1.18 -33.14 -3.72
CA GLN A 158 0.51 -33.21 -5.03
C GLN A 158 -0.77 -32.35 -5.04
N TRP A 159 -0.76 -31.23 -4.33
CA TRP A 159 -1.89 -30.30 -4.24
C TRP A 159 -1.97 -29.40 -5.47
N GLY A 160 -3.20 -29.08 -5.89
CA GLY A 160 -3.43 -28.02 -6.87
C GLY A 160 -3.42 -26.67 -6.17
N GLU A 161 -2.70 -25.70 -6.73
CA GLU A 161 -2.54 -24.35 -6.17
C GLU A 161 -3.10 -23.29 -7.12
N ALA A 162 -3.51 -22.15 -6.56
CA ALA A 162 -3.81 -20.95 -7.34
C ALA A 162 -3.21 -19.70 -6.69
N PHE A 163 -2.81 -18.76 -7.54
CA PHE A 163 -2.50 -17.39 -7.16
C PHE A 163 -3.59 -16.46 -7.70
N ILE A 164 -4.09 -15.58 -6.83
CA ILE A 164 -4.95 -14.45 -7.20
C ILE A 164 -4.15 -13.20 -6.87
N VAL A 165 -3.68 -12.50 -7.89
CA VAL A 165 -2.85 -11.30 -7.78
C VAL A 165 -3.72 -10.10 -8.13
N VAL A 166 -3.85 -9.12 -7.22
CA VAL A 166 -4.82 -8.05 -7.32
C VAL A 166 -4.15 -6.68 -7.27
N GLN A 167 -4.42 -5.85 -8.28
CA GLN A 167 -4.13 -4.42 -8.29
C GLN A 167 -5.42 -3.66 -8.02
N GLY A 168 -5.53 -3.03 -6.84
CA GLY A 168 -6.79 -2.46 -6.35
C GLY A 168 -7.10 -1.05 -6.85
N LEU A 169 -6.07 -0.24 -7.17
CA LEU A 169 -6.23 1.17 -7.50
C LEU A 169 -6.81 1.38 -8.89
N MET A 170 -7.69 2.36 -9.03
CA MET A 170 -8.18 2.89 -10.29
C MET A 170 -7.13 3.84 -10.91
N PRO A 171 -7.07 3.99 -12.25
CA PRO A 171 -6.08 4.85 -12.92
C PRO A 171 -6.06 6.32 -12.48
N THR A 172 -7.12 6.79 -11.84
CA THR A 172 -7.29 8.17 -11.36
C THR A 172 -6.88 8.36 -9.90
N GLU A 173 -6.47 7.30 -9.21
CA GLU A 173 -6.01 7.33 -7.82
C GLU A 173 -4.49 7.54 -7.76
N ASP A 174 -4.02 8.20 -6.70
CA ASP A 174 -2.59 8.42 -6.49
C ASP A 174 -1.85 7.09 -6.30
N LEU A 175 -0.56 7.05 -6.61
CA LEU A 175 0.29 5.86 -6.55
C LEU A 175 -0.16 4.70 -7.45
N PHE A 176 -1.09 4.93 -8.39
CA PHE A 176 -1.53 3.91 -9.35
C PHE A 176 -0.35 3.24 -10.08
N GLN A 177 0.65 4.02 -10.50
CA GLN A 177 1.80 3.48 -11.22
C GLN A 177 2.68 2.57 -10.35
N ASP A 178 2.90 2.93 -9.07
CA ASP A 178 3.63 2.07 -8.14
C ASP A 178 2.84 0.78 -7.84
N ALA A 179 1.53 0.89 -7.63
CA ALA A 179 0.67 -0.27 -7.45
C ALA A 179 0.66 -1.18 -8.69
N GLN A 180 0.71 -0.61 -9.90
CA GLN A 180 0.86 -1.38 -11.14
C GLN A 180 2.20 -2.12 -11.19
N ASN A 181 3.31 -1.46 -10.87
CA ASN A 181 4.63 -2.10 -10.85
C ASN A 181 4.69 -3.20 -9.78
N THR A 182 4.14 -2.95 -8.61
CA THR A 182 4.00 -3.92 -7.51
C THR A 182 3.23 -5.16 -7.95
N TYR A 183 2.07 -4.96 -8.59
CA TYR A 183 1.26 -6.03 -9.13
C TYR A 183 2.02 -6.85 -10.17
N LEU A 184 2.73 -6.19 -11.10
CA LEU A 184 3.50 -6.88 -12.13
C LEU A 184 4.65 -7.70 -11.55
N GLN A 185 5.32 -7.21 -10.51
CA GLN A 185 6.39 -7.93 -9.82
C GLN A 185 5.88 -9.23 -9.18
N PHE A 186 4.79 -9.14 -8.43
CA PHE A 186 4.21 -10.33 -7.80
C PHE A 186 3.58 -11.28 -8.83
N LEU A 187 2.97 -10.74 -9.89
CA LEU A 187 2.44 -11.54 -11.00
C LEU A 187 3.56 -12.30 -11.73
N ASN A 188 4.69 -11.64 -12.02
CA ASN A 188 5.85 -12.28 -12.64
C ASN A 188 6.40 -13.40 -11.76
N PHE A 189 6.48 -13.19 -10.44
CA PHE A 189 6.82 -14.24 -9.49
C PHE A 189 5.84 -15.41 -9.55
N ALA A 190 4.53 -15.17 -9.50
CA ALA A 190 3.51 -16.21 -9.55
C ALA A 190 3.53 -17.00 -10.87
N LEU A 191 3.74 -16.33 -12.00
CA LEU A 191 3.88 -16.96 -13.31
C LEU A 191 5.16 -17.79 -13.43
N ALA A 192 6.29 -17.29 -12.91
CA ALA A 192 7.53 -18.06 -12.84
C ALA A 192 7.39 -19.28 -11.94
N TYR A 193 6.72 -19.13 -10.79
CA TYR A 193 6.45 -20.24 -9.86
C TYR A 193 5.61 -21.32 -10.55
N LYS A 194 4.55 -20.90 -11.27
CA LYS A 194 3.75 -21.81 -12.11
C LYS A 194 4.60 -22.53 -13.16
N ALA A 195 5.49 -21.82 -13.84
CA ALA A 195 6.35 -22.41 -14.87
C ALA A 195 7.39 -23.39 -14.31
N ALA A 196 7.85 -23.17 -13.08
CA ALA A 196 8.78 -24.07 -12.40
C ALA A 196 8.11 -25.32 -11.81
N MET A 197 6.81 -25.26 -11.54
CA MET A 197 6.02 -26.38 -11.01
C MET A 197 5.60 -27.37 -12.12
N PRO A 198 5.30 -28.64 -11.78
CA PRO A 198 4.77 -29.60 -12.75
C PRO A 198 3.50 -29.08 -13.43
N GLU A 199 3.29 -29.47 -14.70
CA GLU A 199 2.17 -28.99 -15.52
C GLU A 199 0.80 -29.19 -14.84
N GLY A 200 -0.07 -28.18 -14.97
CA GLY A 200 -1.44 -28.20 -14.41
C GLY A 200 -1.54 -27.99 -12.90
N ARG A 201 -0.42 -27.91 -12.17
CA ARG A 201 -0.40 -27.77 -10.72
C ARG A 201 -0.87 -26.41 -10.24
N VAL A 202 -0.39 -25.35 -10.89
CA VAL A 202 -0.60 -23.98 -10.46
C VAL A 202 -1.41 -23.21 -11.50
N GLU A 203 -2.43 -22.51 -11.04
CA GLU A 203 -3.11 -21.48 -11.81
C GLU A 203 -2.80 -20.08 -11.27
N VAL A 204 -2.86 -19.08 -12.14
CA VAL A 204 -2.58 -17.69 -11.79
C VAL A 204 -3.66 -16.84 -12.45
N GLN A 205 -4.32 -16.02 -11.64
CA GLN A 205 -5.25 -15.00 -12.09
C GLN A 205 -4.72 -13.63 -11.67
N GLY A 206 -4.69 -12.70 -12.62
CA GLY A 206 -4.52 -11.28 -12.36
C GLY A 206 -5.87 -10.57 -12.35
N LEU A 207 -6.13 -9.74 -11.35
CA LEU A 207 -7.28 -8.86 -11.28
C LEU A 207 -6.80 -7.41 -11.20
N VAL A 208 -7.32 -6.54 -12.06
CA VAL A 208 -6.92 -5.12 -12.15
C VAL A 208 -8.16 -4.24 -12.30
N GLN A 209 -8.07 -2.97 -11.90
CA GLN A 209 -9.16 -1.99 -12.08
C GLN A 209 -10.51 -2.55 -11.55
N SER A 210 -11.60 -2.40 -12.29
CA SER A 210 -12.93 -2.88 -11.88
C SER A 210 -13.00 -4.39 -11.63
N ASP A 211 -12.12 -5.19 -12.23
CA ASP A 211 -12.09 -6.64 -11.96
C ASP A 211 -11.51 -6.96 -10.58
N ALA A 212 -10.74 -6.05 -9.97
CA ALA A 212 -10.25 -6.21 -8.61
C ALA A 212 -11.39 -6.33 -7.58
N GLY A 213 -12.51 -5.65 -7.81
CA GLY A 213 -13.70 -5.77 -6.95
C GLY A 213 -14.37 -7.16 -6.99
N LYS A 214 -13.95 -8.04 -7.91
CA LYS A 214 -14.45 -9.43 -8.00
C LYS A 214 -13.62 -10.42 -7.19
N VAL A 215 -12.63 -9.96 -6.41
CA VAL A 215 -11.68 -10.82 -5.68
C VAL A 215 -12.36 -11.90 -4.85
N LEU A 216 -13.43 -11.58 -4.12
CA LEU A 216 -14.15 -12.54 -3.27
C LEU A 216 -14.79 -13.67 -4.09
N SER A 217 -15.32 -13.35 -5.27
CA SER A 217 -15.86 -14.35 -6.20
C SER A 217 -14.75 -15.24 -6.78
N SER A 218 -13.60 -14.65 -7.11
CA SER A 218 -12.42 -15.40 -7.55
C SER A 218 -11.88 -16.34 -6.49
N ILE A 219 -11.84 -15.92 -5.23
CA ILE A 219 -11.43 -16.78 -4.10
C ILE A 219 -12.34 -18.00 -4.03
N ASN A 220 -13.66 -17.81 -4.03
CA ASN A 220 -14.64 -18.91 -4.05
C ASN A 220 -14.45 -19.86 -5.25
N ALA A 221 -14.28 -19.29 -6.46
CA ALA A 221 -14.11 -20.10 -7.67
C ALA A 221 -12.87 -21.00 -7.59
N TYR A 222 -11.72 -20.45 -7.20
CA TYR A 222 -10.51 -21.26 -7.05
C TYR A 222 -10.55 -22.21 -5.87
N ALA A 223 -11.15 -21.81 -4.75
CA ALA A 223 -11.28 -22.68 -3.59
C ALA A 223 -12.13 -23.94 -3.88
N SER A 224 -13.04 -23.89 -4.85
CA SER A 224 -13.82 -25.07 -5.29
C SER A 224 -13.01 -26.09 -6.10
N THR A 225 -11.85 -25.71 -6.65
CA THR A 225 -11.05 -26.54 -7.56
C THR A 225 -9.60 -26.74 -7.14
N ARG A 226 -9.11 -25.95 -6.18
CA ARG A 226 -7.71 -25.91 -5.73
C ARG A 226 -7.65 -26.16 -4.23
N LYS A 227 -6.60 -26.85 -3.82
CA LYS A 227 -6.36 -27.17 -2.40
C LYS A 227 -5.64 -26.03 -1.68
N VAL A 228 -4.92 -25.19 -2.41
CA VAL A 228 -4.19 -24.02 -1.88
C VAL A 228 -4.52 -22.80 -2.73
N VAL A 229 -4.88 -21.69 -2.10
CA VAL A 229 -5.13 -20.40 -2.76
C VAL A 229 -4.30 -19.32 -2.07
N THR A 230 -3.41 -18.69 -2.82
CA THR A 230 -2.62 -17.54 -2.37
C THR A 230 -3.21 -16.27 -2.97
N VAL A 231 -3.65 -15.36 -2.10
CA VAL A 231 -4.19 -14.06 -2.49
C VAL A 231 -3.15 -12.99 -2.19
N PHE A 232 -2.78 -12.20 -3.18
CA PHE A 232 -1.93 -11.01 -3.03
C PHE A 232 -2.72 -9.78 -3.47
N ILE A 233 -2.70 -8.74 -2.65
CA ILE A 233 -3.39 -7.47 -2.91
C ILE A 233 -2.43 -6.30 -2.69
N ILE A 234 -2.35 -5.41 -3.67
CA ILE A 234 -1.81 -4.05 -3.52
C ILE A 234 -2.94 -3.04 -3.72
N ALA A 235 -3.22 -2.25 -2.68
CA ALA A 235 -4.36 -1.32 -2.66
C ALA A 235 -4.16 -0.16 -1.68
N HIS A 236 -5.00 0.88 -1.80
CA HIS A 236 -5.29 1.72 -0.64
C HIS A 236 -6.18 0.94 0.33
N GLY A 237 -6.07 1.25 1.62
CA GLY A 237 -6.90 0.62 2.63
C GLY A 237 -6.85 1.35 3.94
N ASN A 238 -7.74 0.97 4.84
CA ASN A 238 -7.90 1.53 6.18
C ASN A 238 -7.96 0.36 7.17
N VAL A 239 -8.17 0.64 8.45
CA VAL A 239 -8.42 -0.37 9.48
C VAL A 239 -9.57 -1.27 9.02
N ASP A 240 -9.27 -2.56 8.89
CA ASP A 240 -10.17 -3.64 8.47
C ASP A 240 -10.87 -3.43 7.12
N ALA A 241 -10.29 -2.61 6.22
CA ALA A 241 -10.88 -2.35 4.90
C ALA A 241 -9.84 -2.10 3.81
N VAL A 242 -10.13 -2.53 2.58
CA VAL A 242 -9.33 -2.25 1.37
C VAL A 242 -10.22 -1.84 0.21
N LYS A 243 -9.76 -0.92 -0.63
CA LYS A 243 -10.51 -0.44 -1.80
C LYS A 243 -9.98 -1.13 -3.06
N LEU A 244 -10.83 -1.92 -3.72
CA LEU A 244 -10.49 -2.74 -4.87
C LEU A 244 -11.44 -2.41 -6.03
N GLY A 245 -10.89 -1.88 -7.12
CA GLY A 245 -11.69 -1.52 -8.29
C GLY A 245 -12.77 -0.47 -8.01
N GLY A 246 -12.49 0.43 -7.05
CA GLY A 246 -13.42 1.45 -6.58
C GLY A 246 -14.44 0.99 -5.54
N VAL A 247 -14.40 -0.27 -5.11
CA VAL A 247 -15.33 -0.84 -4.13
C VAL A 247 -14.59 -1.22 -2.84
N TRP A 248 -15.17 -0.94 -1.68
CA TRP A 248 -14.60 -1.31 -0.39
C TRP A 248 -14.94 -2.76 -0.04
N HIS A 249 -13.95 -3.47 0.48
CA HIS A 249 -14.08 -4.81 1.04
C HIS A 249 -13.50 -4.83 2.45
N SER A 250 -14.21 -5.44 3.40
CA SER A 250 -13.76 -5.53 4.79
C SER A 250 -12.90 -6.76 5.03
N ALA A 251 -12.11 -6.76 6.11
CA ALA A 251 -11.43 -7.96 6.59
C ALA A 251 -12.42 -9.12 6.89
N SER A 252 -13.61 -8.79 7.38
CA SER A 252 -14.68 -9.75 7.64
C SER A 252 -15.26 -10.38 6.36
N ASP A 253 -15.29 -9.68 5.23
CA ASP A 253 -15.70 -10.24 3.95
C ASP A 253 -14.74 -11.36 3.51
N PHE A 254 -13.43 -11.11 3.61
CA PHE A 254 -12.41 -12.12 3.32
C PHE A 254 -12.48 -13.29 4.29
N SER A 255 -12.61 -13.01 5.59
CA SER A 255 -12.76 -14.04 6.63
C SER A 255 -13.96 -14.94 6.36
N THR A 256 -15.12 -14.35 6.02
CA THR A 256 -16.34 -15.09 5.68
C THR A 256 -16.10 -16.02 4.49
N VAL A 257 -15.61 -15.49 3.37
CA VAL A 257 -15.37 -16.31 2.17
C VAL A 257 -14.36 -17.43 2.41
N MET A 258 -13.29 -17.17 3.17
CA MET A 258 -12.31 -18.22 3.49
C MET A 258 -12.90 -19.28 4.44
N SER A 259 -13.73 -18.87 5.40
CA SER A 259 -14.42 -19.77 6.33
C SER A 259 -15.45 -20.67 5.64
N ASP A 260 -16.10 -20.16 4.59
CA ASP A 260 -17.04 -20.92 3.75
C ASP A 260 -16.35 -22.01 2.91
N ASN A 261 -15.01 -21.97 2.81
CA ASN A 261 -14.20 -22.92 2.06
C ASN A 261 -13.20 -23.68 2.97
N PRO A 262 -13.68 -24.43 3.99
CA PRO A 262 -12.82 -25.02 5.04
C PRO A 262 -11.85 -26.08 4.51
N ASN A 263 -12.09 -26.62 3.32
CA ASN A 263 -11.25 -27.64 2.70
C ASN A 263 -10.06 -27.08 1.92
N THR A 264 -9.95 -25.75 1.79
CA THR A 264 -8.91 -25.07 1.02
C THR A 264 -8.01 -24.29 1.95
N TYR A 265 -6.69 -24.42 1.76
CA TYR A 265 -5.70 -23.65 2.52
C TYR A 265 -5.46 -22.29 1.89
N PHE A 266 -5.46 -21.24 2.70
CA PHE A 266 -5.30 -19.87 2.23
C PHE A 266 -3.98 -19.25 2.70
N ASN A 267 -3.33 -18.52 1.79
CA ASN A 267 -2.32 -17.52 2.11
C ASN A 267 -2.86 -16.15 1.71
N PHE A 268 -2.64 -15.14 2.53
CA PHE A 268 -3.11 -13.77 2.29
C PHE A 268 -1.98 -12.76 2.47
N LEU A 269 -1.69 -12.00 1.42
CA LEU A 269 -0.65 -10.98 1.41
C LEU A 269 -1.28 -9.64 1.07
N LEU A 270 -1.06 -8.64 1.93
CA LEU A 270 -1.68 -7.33 1.80
C LEU A 270 -0.65 -6.19 1.88
N GLY A 271 -0.39 -5.59 0.72
CA GLY A 271 0.26 -4.29 0.57
C GLY A 271 -0.79 -3.19 0.63
N SER A 272 -1.02 -2.65 1.83
CA SER A 272 -1.96 -1.55 2.05
C SER A 272 -1.67 -0.89 3.40
N CYS A 273 -1.99 0.40 3.52
CA CYS A 273 -2.06 1.07 4.81
C CYS A 273 -2.98 0.31 5.77
N LYS A 274 -2.59 0.31 7.05
CA LYS A 274 -3.28 -0.39 8.14
C LYS A 274 -3.45 -1.89 7.89
N GLY A 275 -2.70 -2.50 6.97
CA GLY A 275 -2.93 -3.88 6.52
C GLY A 275 -2.89 -4.91 7.65
N GLY A 276 -2.05 -4.69 8.67
CA GLY A 276 -1.96 -5.58 9.84
C GLY A 276 -3.25 -5.72 10.66
N SER A 277 -4.25 -4.87 10.45
CA SER A 277 -5.57 -4.98 11.09
C SER A 277 -6.31 -6.28 10.67
N PHE A 278 -6.15 -6.71 9.41
CA PHE A 278 -6.74 -7.93 8.85
C PHE A 278 -6.28 -9.22 9.53
N ILE A 279 -5.13 -9.21 10.22
CA ILE A 279 -4.59 -10.42 10.86
C ILE A 279 -5.55 -10.95 11.92
N ASN A 280 -6.25 -10.08 12.65
CA ASN A 280 -7.13 -10.49 13.74
C ASN A 280 -8.36 -11.27 13.24
N ASP A 281 -8.91 -10.90 12.08
CA ASP A 281 -10.04 -11.61 11.48
C ASP A 281 -9.64 -12.93 10.83
N LEU A 282 -8.43 -12.99 10.27
CA LEU A 282 -7.96 -14.14 9.48
C LEU A 282 -7.24 -15.19 10.33
N ASN A 283 -6.58 -14.81 11.44
CA ASN A 283 -5.78 -15.74 12.26
C ASN A 283 -6.63 -16.74 13.06
N THR A 284 -7.94 -16.53 13.13
CA THR A 284 -8.89 -17.41 13.82
C THR A 284 -9.32 -18.60 12.96
N LEU A 285 -9.08 -18.54 11.65
CA LEU A 285 -9.51 -19.54 10.69
C LEU A 285 -8.50 -20.69 10.56
N LEU A 286 -8.95 -21.91 10.83
CA LEU A 286 -8.09 -23.12 10.80
C LEU A 286 -7.46 -23.41 9.43
N ASN A 287 -8.04 -22.88 8.37
CA ASN A 287 -7.61 -23.09 6.99
C ASN A 287 -6.80 -21.91 6.43
N VAL A 288 -6.60 -20.83 7.19
CA VAL A 288 -5.64 -19.77 6.86
C VAL A 288 -4.27 -20.16 7.40
N ARG A 289 -3.28 -20.26 6.50
CA ARG A 289 -1.93 -20.73 6.83
C ARG A 289 -0.96 -19.58 7.05
N THR A 290 -1.01 -18.58 6.19
CA THR A 290 -0.08 -17.44 6.25
C THR A 290 -0.82 -16.15 5.95
N VAL A 291 -0.63 -15.15 6.81
CA VAL A 291 -1.04 -13.76 6.54
C VAL A 291 0.19 -12.89 6.67
N LEU A 292 0.53 -12.12 5.63
CA LEU A 292 1.65 -11.17 5.67
C LEU A 292 1.15 -9.79 5.23
N THR A 293 1.57 -8.75 5.94
CA THR A 293 1.14 -7.38 5.65
C THR A 293 2.33 -6.43 5.63
N ALA A 294 2.24 -5.38 4.81
CA ALA A 294 3.31 -4.38 4.66
C ALA A 294 3.57 -3.58 5.95
N CYS A 295 2.56 -3.39 6.79
CA CYS A 295 2.63 -2.57 7.99
C CYS A 295 1.70 -3.07 9.10
N LYS A 296 1.80 -2.51 10.31
CA LYS A 296 0.82 -2.73 11.39
C LYS A 296 -0.55 -2.17 11.05
N GLY A 297 -1.57 -2.59 11.82
CA GLY A 297 -2.93 -2.06 11.75
C GLY A 297 -3.06 -0.56 12.07
N THR A 298 -2.00 0.09 12.57
CA THR A 298 -1.96 1.52 12.89
C THR A 298 -0.99 2.31 12.03
N GLU A 299 -0.23 1.66 11.16
CA GLU A 299 0.86 2.27 10.37
C GLU A 299 0.47 2.39 8.90
N SER A 300 1.17 3.23 8.15
CA SER A 300 1.00 3.37 6.71
C SER A 300 1.91 2.38 5.97
N ALA A 301 1.57 2.11 4.71
CA ALA A 301 2.39 1.38 3.77
C ALA A 301 2.90 2.34 2.70
N TYR A 302 4.01 1.99 2.06
CA TYR A 302 4.75 2.91 1.19
C TYR A 302 5.04 2.30 -0.17
N PRO A 303 5.12 3.13 -1.22
CA PRO A 303 5.70 2.76 -2.50
C PRO A 303 7.19 2.48 -2.36
N ASP A 304 7.83 2.15 -3.47
CA ASP A 304 9.27 1.94 -3.53
C ASP A 304 10.06 3.23 -3.23
N TRP A 305 11.05 3.15 -2.33
CA TRP A 305 11.92 4.26 -1.95
C TRP A 305 13.41 3.91 -2.15
N ASP A 306 14.05 4.52 -3.15
CA ASP A 306 15.51 4.39 -3.31
C ASP A 306 16.32 5.15 -2.23
N VAL A 307 15.74 6.26 -1.73
CA VAL A 307 16.41 7.18 -0.80
C VAL A 307 15.41 7.79 0.17
N TYR A 308 15.72 7.69 1.46
CA TYR A 308 15.01 8.39 2.52
C TYR A 308 15.98 9.21 3.39
N GLY A 309 15.96 10.53 3.23
CA GLY A 309 16.92 11.42 3.89
C GLY A 309 18.36 11.09 3.50
N SER A 310 19.16 10.61 4.46
CA SER A 310 20.55 10.14 4.25
C SER A 310 20.67 8.62 4.10
N THR A 311 19.57 7.88 4.20
CA THR A 311 19.55 6.43 4.11
C THR A 311 19.28 6.01 2.67
N ASN A 312 20.12 5.12 2.14
CA ASN A 312 19.93 4.53 0.82
C ASN A 312 19.31 3.15 0.93
N ASP A 313 18.55 2.81 -0.09
CA ASP A 313 18.08 1.45 -0.30
C ASP A 313 19.23 0.47 -0.57
N HIS A 314 19.07 -0.77 -0.10
CA HIS A 314 20.01 -1.86 -0.34
C HIS A 314 19.77 -2.57 -1.68
N ASN A 315 18.66 -2.32 -2.35
CA ASN A 315 18.24 -2.97 -3.58
C ASN A 315 17.72 -2.03 -4.68
N PRO A 316 18.31 -0.83 -4.91
CA PRO A 316 17.71 0.33 -5.62
C PRO A 316 17.38 0.13 -7.12
N GLU A 317 17.57 -1.10 -7.60
CA GLU A 317 17.20 -1.55 -8.93
C GLU A 317 15.85 -2.28 -8.93
N ASP A 318 15.16 -2.41 -7.79
CA ASP A 318 13.81 -2.96 -7.71
C ASP A 318 12.73 -1.90 -8.01
N THR A 319 11.47 -2.34 -8.00
CA THR A 319 10.34 -1.46 -8.28
C THR A 319 9.07 -2.03 -7.69
N GLY A 320 8.10 -1.15 -7.45
CA GLY A 320 6.88 -1.45 -6.72
C GLY A 320 7.13 -1.48 -5.22
N SER A 321 6.08 -1.26 -4.42
CA SER A 321 6.13 -1.11 -2.97
C SER A 321 7.25 -1.88 -2.27
N GLU A 322 7.99 -1.13 -1.46
CA GLU A 322 9.19 -1.53 -0.73
C GLU A 322 9.11 -2.95 -0.12
N TRP A 323 7.98 -3.23 0.52
CA TRP A 323 7.73 -4.50 1.17
C TRP A 323 7.57 -5.66 0.17
N THR A 324 6.82 -5.45 -0.90
CA THR A 324 6.51 -6.50 -1.88
C THR A 324 7.74 -6.88 -2.67
N SER A 325 8.47 -5.90 -3.17
CA SER A 325 9.69 -6.11 -3.95
C SER A 325 10.74 -6.87 -3.12
N SER A 326 10.91 -6.51 -1.85
CA SER A 326 11.78 -7.19 -0.88
C SER A 326 11.41 -8.66 -0.69
N ILE A 327 10.11 -8.98 -0.50
CA ILE A 327 9.64 -10.36 -0.36
C ILE A 327 9.87 -11.15 -1.65
N VAL A 328 9.53 -10.58 -2.81
CA VAL A 328 9.70 -11.25 -4.11
C VAL A 328 11.17 -11.57 -4.36
N ALA A 329 12.07 -10.61 -4.13
CA ALA A 329 13.51 -10.80 -4.29
C ALA A 329 14.02 -11.97 -3.44
N ARG A 330 13.54 -12.08 -2.20
CA ARG A 330 13.94 -13.17 -1.29
C ARG A 330 13.28 -14.49 -1.65
N ALA A 331 12.01 -14.53 -2.03
CA ALA A 331 11.34 -15.74 -2.48
C ALA A 331 12.07 -16.37 -3.68
N VAL A 332 12.46 -15.55 -4.66
CA VAL A 332 13.26 -15.98 -5.83
C VAL A 332 14.62 -16.51 -5.39
N GLY A 333 15.32 -15.79 -4.51
CA GLY A 333 16.62 -16.22 -3.97
C GLY A 333 16.56 -17.59 -3.27
N ILE A 334 15.51 -17.81 -2.47
CA ILE A 334 15.27 -19.07 -1.76
C ILE A 334 15.00 -20.21 -2.74
N LEU A 335 14.11 -20.01 -3.70
CA LEU A 335 13.74 -21.03 -4.69
C LEU A 335 14.92 -21.44 -5.58
N ASN A 336 15.81 -20.50 -5.90
CA ASN A 336 17.01 -20.76 -6.70
C ASN A 336 18.19 -21.27 -5.87
N ASN A 337 18.02 -21.49 -4.57
CA ASN A 337 19.02 -22.08 -3.69
C ASN A 337 18.52 -23.42 -3.12
N ALA A 338 19.04 -24.52 -3.64
CA ALA A 338 18.58 -25.87 -3.27
C ALA A 338 18.65 -26.18 -1.76
N SER A 339 19.62 -25.61 -1.03
CA SER A 339 19.75 -25.80 0.42
C SER A 339 18.66 -25.05 1.20
N GLN A 340 18.42 -23.79 0.82
CA GLN A 340 17.37 -22.96 1.44
C GLN A 340 15.99 -23.50 1.09
N PHE A 341 15.74 -23.85 -0.17
CA PHE A 341 14.47 -24.45 -0.58
C PHE A 341 14.24 -25.82 0.07
N GLY A 342 15.28 -26.65 0.20
CA GLY A 342 15.20 -27.92 0.94
C GLY A 342 14.78 -27.74 2.41
N THR A 343 15.21 -26.63 3.04
CA THR A 343 14.76 -26.26 4.40
C THR A 343 13.27 -25.89 4.41
N VAL A 344 12.82 -25.08 3.43
CA VAL A 344 11.39 -24.74 3.25
C VAL A 344 10.54 -26.00 3.08
N GLN A 345 10.98 -26.95 2.24
CA GLN A 345 10.26 -28.20 2.03
C GLN A 345 10.22 -29.07 3.29
N THR A 346 11.34 -29.19 4.01
CA THR A 346 11.41 -29.96 5.26
C THR A 346 10.46 -29.40 6.31
N GLU A 347 10.41 -28.08 6.45
CA GLU A 347 9.51 -27.41 7.38
C GLU A 347 8.04 -27.57 6.98
N ALA A 348 7.73 -27.41 5.69
CA ALA A 348 6.37 -27.62 5.17
C ALA A 348 5.88 -29.06 5.41
N TYR A 349 6.77 -30.05 5.26
CA TYR A 349 6.46 -31.45 5.57
C TYR A 349 6.20 -31.65 7.07
N ASN A 350 7.08 -31.15 7.94
CA ASN A 350 6.99 -31.34 9.38
C ASN A 350 5.74 -30.72 10.00
N PHE A 351 5.27 -29.59 9.47
CA PHE A 351 4.08 -28.89 9.96
C PHE A 351 2.80 -29.22 9.16
N GLU A 352 2.89 -30.08 8.13
CA GLU A 352 1.76 -30.46 7.27
C GLU A 352 1.06 -29.25 6.60
N VAL A 353 1.83 -28.24 6.21
CA VAL A 353 1.35 -27.02 5.56
C VAL A 353 1.83 -26.91 4.11
N PRO A 354 1.16 -26.11 3.24
CA PRO A 354 1.61 -25.92 1.87
C PRO A 354 3.05 -25.38 1.80
N THR A 355 3.84 -25.88 0.85
CA THR A 355 5.23 -25.42 0.66
C THR A 355 5.30 -23.93 0.37
N ILE A 356 4.34 -23.40 -0.40
CA ILE A 356 4.22 -21.97 -0.68
C ILE A 356 3.98 -21.13 0.59
N SER A 357 3.25 -21.64 1.60
CA SER A 357 3.02 -20.95 2.87
C SER A 357 4.33 -20.71 3.62
N VAL A 358 5.16 -21.77 3.75
CA VAL A 358 6.48 -21.66 4.38
C VAL A 358 7.43 -20.80 3.56
N LEU A 359 7.40 -20.91 2.23
CA LEU A 359 8.21 -20.07 1.35
C LEU A 359 7.94 -18.58 1.60
N LEU A 360 6.66 -18.19 1.66
CA LEU A 360 6.26 -16.79 1.86
C LEU A 360 6.68 -16.27 3.25
N GLN A 361 6.51 -17.08 4.30
CA GLN A 361 7.03 -16.78 5.64
C GLN A 361 8.56 -16.59 5.62
N LYS A 362 9.31 -17.52 5.02
CA LYS A 362 10.79 -17.39 4.98
C LYS A 362 11.25 -16.22 4.13
N ALA A 363 10.57 -15.95 3.02
CA ALA A 363 10.84 -14.78 2.18
C ALA A 363 10.62 -13.48 2.96
N HIS A 364 9.56 -13.39 3.75
CA HIS A 364 9.31 -12.26 4.65
C HIS A 364 10.42 -12.09 5.69
N LEU A 365 10.82 -13.15 6.39
CA LEU A 365 11.91 -13.07 7.37
C LEU A 365 13.26 -12.72 6.72
N ALA A 366 13.54 -13.29 5.55
CA ALA A 366 14.73 -12.99 4.76
C ALA A 366 14.75 -11.55 4.23
N ALA A 367 13.58 -10.99 3.91
CA ALA A 367 13.44 -9.60 3.45
C ALA A 367 13.88 -8.64 4.56
N LEU A 368 13.54 -8.98 5.80
CA LEU A 368 13.96 -8.25 6.99
C LEU A 368 15.38 -8.60 7.48
N GLY A 369 16.11 -9.45 6.76
CA GLY A 369 17.47 -9.86 7.13
C GLY A 369 17.56 -10.77 8.36
N THR A 370 16.54 -11.58 8.61
CA THR A 370 16.43 -12.42 9.83
C THR A 370 16.38 -13.93 9.56
N TRP A 371 16.60 -14.37 8.31
CA TRP A 371 16.56 -15.80 7.97
C TRP A 371 17.52 -16.18 6.83
N GLY A 372 17.96 -17.44 6.82
CA GLY A 372 18.63 -18.04 5.66
C GLY A 372 20.02 -17.48 5.32
N GLY A 373 20.67 -16.76 6.25
CA GLY A 373 21.93 -16.08 6.00
C GLY A 373 21.78 -14.71 5.32
N TYR A 374 20.55 -14.30 5.01
CA TYR A 374 20.25 -12.93 4.63
C TYR A 374 20.32 -12.05 5.88
N THR A 375 21.30 -11.15 5.93
CA THR A 375 21.52 -10.23 7.07
C THR A 375 21.16 -8.79 6.76
N GLN A 376 20.95 -8.46 5.48
CA GLN A 376 20.49 -7.15 5.05
C GLN A 376 18.97 -7.13 5.03
N ASN A 377 18.40 -6.19 5.79
CA ASN A 377 17.02 -5.77 5.64
C ASN A 377 16.91 -4.99 4.31
N LEU A 378 16.14 -5.54 3.36
CA LEU A 378 15.87 -4.92 2.07
C LEU A 378 14.76 -3.88 2.16
N ASP A 379 13.88 -3.96 3.15
CA ASP A 379 12.78 -3.02 3.30
C ASP A 379 13.28 -1.71 3.94
N LEU A 380 13.56 -0.70 3.09
CA LEU A 380 14.01 0.61 3.53
C LEU A 380 13.00 1.25 4.48
N THR A 381 11.71 1.14 4.21
CA THR A 381 10.65 1.75 5.04
C THR A 381 10.66 1.16 6.45
N ASN A 382 11.00 -0.12 6.58
CA ASN A 382 11.25 -0.72 7.88
C ASN A 382 12.54 -0.22 8.54
N ARG A 383 13.64 -0.11 7.78
CA ARG A 383 14.92 0.41 8.30
C ARG A 383 14.82 1.85 8.82
N VAL A 384 13.97 2.67 8.23
CA VAL A 384 13.72 4.06 8.66
C VAL A 384 12.54 4.21 9.61
N ASN A 385 12.00 3.10 10.14
CA ASN A 385 10.91 3.04 11.12
C ASN A 385 9.59 3.67 10.64
N LYS A 386 9.30 3.55 9.35
CA LYS A 386 8.05 4.03 8.73
C LYS A 386 6.97 2.97 8.65
N ALA A 387 7.36 1.73 8.38
CA ALA A 387 6.46 0.59 8.39
C ALA A 387 7.07 -0.59 9.15
N THR A 388 6.23 -1.34 9.86
CA THR A 388 6.61 -2.61 10.48
C THR A 388 5.81 -3.74 9.85
N PRO A 389 6.38 -4.45 8.87
CA PRO A 389 5.73 -5.62 8.29
C PRO A 389 5.27 -6.60 9.35
N GLN A 390 4.05 -7.14 9.21
CA GLN A 390 3.48 -8.11 10.15
C GLN A 390 3.36 -9.48 9.49
N LYS A 391 3.31 -10.51 10.33
CA LYS A 391 3.06 -11.88 9.93
C LYS A 391 2.17 -12.62 10.92
N TYR A 392 1.41 -13.57 10.39
CA TYR A 392 0.81 -14.68 11.10
C TYR A 392 1.08 -15.97 10.32
N CYS A 393 1.43 -17.04 11.03
CA CYS A 393 1.62 -18.38 10.47
C CYS A 393 0.96 -19.38 11.42
N SER A 394 0.08 -20.24 10.90
CA SER A 394 -0.75 -21.12 11.74
C SER A 394 0.02 -22.25 12.44
N TRP A 395 1.33 -22.37 12.19
CA TRP A 395 2.20 -23.44 12.70
C TRP A 395 3.35 -22.92 13.58
N GLU A 396 3.40 -21.61 13.83
CA GLU A 396 4.39 -20.98 14.71
C GLU A 396 3.94 -20.93 16.17
#